data_AF-A0A963E349-F1
#
_entry.id   AF-A0A963E349-F1
#
_cell.length_a   1.000
_cell.length_b   1.000
_cell.length_c   1.000
_cell.angle_alpha   90.00
_cell.angle_beta   90.00
_cell.angle_gamma   90.00
#
_symmetry.space_group_name_H-M   'P 1'
#
loop_
_entity.id
_entity.type
_entity.pdbx_description
1 polymer ?
#
loop_
_entity_poly.entity_id
_entity_poly.type
_entity_poly.pdbx_seq_one_letter_code
_entity_poly.pdbx_strand_id
1 'polypeptide(L)'
;MLFAQLVGCQASTALAETVTCHVSYGGETRLVEAQPVASPYAVPVQKIGSYFLFRIVFQQEPVDLAAIKVYVLADGERGPVPLHQATHRYPPPQVNHALWGFTGLNHIYEPHRDGELHYWCELSKAESQAG
;
A
#
# COMPACT_ATOMS: atom_id res chain seq x y z
N MET A 1 30.57 47.90 -1.16
CA MET A 1 29.20 47.64 -1.67
C MET A 1 29.40 46.98 -3.02
N LEU A 2 28.96 45.76 -3.33
CA LEU A 2 27.66 45.13 -3.08
C LEU A 2 27.84 43.61 -3.29
N PHE A 3 27.48 42.76 -2.32
CA PHE A 3 27.45 41.30 -2.49
C PHE A 3 26.08 40.89 -3.04
N ALA A 4 26.03 40.35 -4.26
CA ALA A 4 24.82 39.79 -4.85
C ALA A 4 24.63 38.35 -4.34
N GLN A 5 23.69 38.15 -3.42
CA GLN A 5 23.33 36.80 -2.93
C GLN A 5 22.27 36.19 -3.86
N LEU A 6 22.67 35.18 -4.62
CA LEU A 6 21.77 34.25 -5.30
C LEU A 6 21.09 33.38 -4.25
N VAL A 7 19.81 33.62 -3.99
CA VAL A 7 18.95 32.75 -3.19
C VAL A 7 18.61 31.51 -4.04
N GLY A 8 19.29 30.40 -3.77
CA GLY A 8 18.98 29.11 -4.38
C GLY A 8 17.66 28.55 -3.82
N CYS A 9 16.72 28.25 -4.71
CA CYS A 9 15.48 27.58 -4.37
C CYS A 9 15.78 26.10 -4.10
N GLN A 10 15.98 25.74 -2.83
CA GLN A 10 16.16 24.35 -2.40
C GLN A 10 14.81 23.64 -2.55
N ALA A 11 14.60 22.90 -3.65
CA ALA A 11 13.47 21.99 -3.77
C ALA A 11 13.74 20.78 -2.87
N SER A 12 13.05 20.70 -1.72
CA SER A 12 13.06 19.49 -0.91
C SER A 12 12.40 18.37 -1.71
N THR A 13 13.20 17.45 -2.24
CA THR A 13 12.71 16.18 -2.77
C THR A 13 12.14 15.40 -1.59
N ALA A 14 10.81 15.38 -1.47
CA ALA A 14 10.14 14.42 -0.61
C ALA A 14 10.54 13.02 -1.10
N LEU A 15 11.16 12.22 -0.24
CA LEU A 15 11.49 10.83 -0.56
C LEU A 15 10.18 10.12 -0.90
N ALA A 16 10.08 9.58 -2.11
CA ALA A 16 8.91 8.83 -2.53
C ALA A 16 8.79 7.58 -1.64
N GLU A 17 7.70 7.48 -0.89
CA GLU A 17 7.40 6.30 -0.09
C GLU A 17 6.54 5.33 -0.88
N THR A 18 6.79 4.03 -0.71
CA THR A 18 6.04 2.97 -1.37
C THR A 18 5.48 2.02 -0.33
N VAL A 19 4.19 1.69 -0.45
CA VAL A 19 3.62 0.56 0.28
C VAL A 19 3.81 -0.69 -0.57
N THR A 20 4.49 -1.70 -0.03
CA THR A 20 4.68 -2.99 -0.69
C THR A 20 3.95 -4.07 0.11
N CYS A 21 3.01 -4.75 -0.51
CA CYS A 21 2.30 -5.88 0.08
C CYS A 21 2.77 -7.19 -0.54
N HIS A 22 3.18 -8.12 0.30
CA HIS A 22 3.43 -9.51 -0.07
C HIS A 22 2.09 -10.25 -0.03
N VAL A 23 1.64 -10.74 -1.17
CA VAL A 23 0.33 -11.39 -1.32
C VAL A 23 0.54 -12.82 -1.81
N SER A 24 0.16 -13.80 -0.98
CA SER A 24 0.31 -15.22 -1.24
C SER A 24 -1.04 -15.88 -1.50
N TYR A 25 -1.17 -16.57 -2.63
CA TYR A 25 -2.37 -17.32 -3.02
C TYR A 25 -1.98 -18.52 -3.88
N GLY A 26 -2.54 -19.70 -3.61
CA GLY A 26 -2.30 -20.90 -4.42
C GLY A 26 -0.84 -21.37 -4.45
N GLY A 27 -0.05 -21.04 -3.42
CA GLY A 27 1.39 -21.36 -3.35
C GLY A 27 2.31 -20.34 -4.03
N GLU A 28 1.77 -19.33 -4.70
CA GLU A 28 2.55 -18.24 -5.31
C GLU A 28 2.47 -16.99 -4.44
N THR A 29 3.62 -16.34 -4.22
CA THR A 29 3.70 -15.03 -3.57
C THR A 29 4.10 -13.98 -4.59
N ARG A 30 3.39 -12.85 -4.60
CA ARG A 30 3.76 -11.70 -5.41
C ARG A 30 3.78 -10.40 -4.61
N LEU A 31 4.48 -9.42 -5.14
CA LEU A 31 4.49 -8.07 -4.59
C LEU A 31 3.41 -7.23 -5.28
N VAL A 32 2.64 -6.50 -4.47
CA VAL A 32 1.69 -5.50 -4.93
C VAL A 32 2.09 -4.16 -4.31
N GLU A 33 2.44 -3.21 -5.15
CA GLU A 33 2.96 -1.92 -4.71
C GLU A 33 1.93 -0.80 -4.89
N ALA A 34 2.01 0.21 -4.02
CA ALA A 34 1.24 1.44 -4.15
C ALA A 34 2.07 2.67 -3.81
N GLN A 35 1.97 3.65 -4.70
CA GLN A 35 2.45 5.01 -4.49
C GLN A 35 1.34 5.87 -3.86
N PRO A 36 1.69 7.00 -3.22
CA PRO A 36 0.72 7.96 -2.75
C PRO A 36 -0.21 8.44 -3.86
N VAL A 37 -1.51 8.55 -3.57
CA VAL A 37 -2.52 9.05 -4.50
C VAL A 37 -3.27 10.25 -3.91
N ALA A 38 -3.61 11.20 -4.79
CA ALA A 38 -4.43 12.35 -4.42
C ALA A 38 -5.91 12.01 -4.26
N SER A 39 -6.38 10.93 -4.91
CA SER A 39 -7.78 10.48 -4.84
C SER A 39 -7.85 8.97 -4.70
N PRO A 40 -8.58 8.44 -3.70
CA PRO A 40 -8.70 7.00 -3.52
C PRO A 40 -9.44 6.35 -4.70
N TYR A 41 -10.36 7.07 -5.35
CA TYR A 41 -11.23 6.52 -6.40
C TYR A 41 -10.51 6.20 -7.72
N ALA A 42 -9.31 6.74 -7.93
CA ALA A 42 -8.51 6.46 -9.12
C ALA A 42 -7.73 5.14 -9.04
N VAL A 43 -7.67 4.51 -7.85
CA VAL A 43 -6.87 3.31 -7.62
C VAL A 43 -7.60 2.07 -8.12
N PRO A 44 -7.05 1.33 -9.10
CA PRO A 44 -7.68 0.13 -9.63
C PRO A 44 -7.61 -1.04 -8.64
N VAL A 45 -8.52 -2.00 -8.81
CA VAL A 45 -8.39 -3.34 -8.22
C VAL A 45 -7.50 -4.21 -9.10
N GLN A 46 -6.66 -5.04 -8.48
CA GLN A 46 -5.73 -5.93 -9.16
C GLN A 46 -6.15 -7.39 -8.93
N LYS A 47 -6.21 -8.20 -9.98
CA LYS A 47 -6.53 -9.63 -9.83
C LYS A 47 -5.43 -10.37 -9.09
N ILE A 48 -5.80 -11.15 -8.07
CA ILE A 48 -4.98 -12.15 -7.37
C ILE A 48 -5.43 -13.56 -7.71
N GLY A 49 -4.67 -14.21 -8.59
CA GLY A 49 -5.02 -15.52 -9.10
C GLY A 49 -6.42 -15.52 -9.70
N SER A 50 -7.21 -16.54 -9.35
CA SER A 50 -8.51 -16.78 -9.97
C SER A 50 -9.68 -16.13 -9.21
N TYR A 51 -9.58 -15.98 -7.88
CA TYR A 51 -10.75 -15.72 -7.03
C TYR A 51 -10.68 -14.42 -6.24
N PHE A 52 -9.51 -13.79 -6.17
CA PHE A 52 -9.30 -12.63 -5.34
C PHE A 52 -9.01 -11.39 -6.17
N LEU A 53 -9.39 -10.25 -5.64
CA LEU A 53 -9.01 -8.92 -6.09
C LEU A 53 -8.35 -8.22 -4.91
N PHE A 54 -7.33 -7.41 -5.17
CA PHE A 54 -6.57 -6.71 -4.16
C PHE A 54 -6.39 -5.24 -4.55
N ARG A 55 -6.49 -4.34 -3.58
CA ARG A 55 -6.33 -2.91 -3.81
C ARG A 55 -5.70 -2.25 -2.61
N ILE A 56 -4.68 -1.44 -2.86
CA ILE A 56 -4.00 -0.65 -1.85
C ILE A 56 -4.24 0.82 -2.18
N VAL A 57 -4.89 1.53 -1.28
CA VAL A 57 -5.05 2.98 -1.36
C VAL A 57 -4.10 3.60 -0.36
N PHE A 58 -3.11 4.35 -0.84
CA PHE A 58 -2.16 5.06 -0.01
C PHE A 58 -2.37 6.57 -0.15
N GLN A 59 -2.88 7.22 0.90
CA GLN A 59 -3.06 8.67 0.95
C GLN A 59 -2.20 9.28 2.05
N GLN A 60 -1.42 10.29 1.71
CA GLN A 60 -0.62 11.07 2.67
C GLN A 60 -1.29 12.39 3.08
N GLU A 61 -2.23 12.87 2.25
CA GLU A 61 -2.92 14.14 2.46
C GLU A 61 -4.44 14.02 2.13
N PRO A 62 -5.28 14.84 2.78
CA PRO A 62 -4.96 15.73 3.91
C PRO A 62 -4.66 14.93 5.20
N VAL A 63 -3.98 15.55 6.17
CA VAL A 63 -3.44 14.85 7.36
C VAL A 63 -4.49 14.13 8.19
N ASP A 64 -5.71 14.64 8.23
CA ASP A 64 -6.86 14.06 8.94
C ASP A 64 -7.44 12.83 8.24
N LEU A 65 -7.17 12.66 6.94
CA LEU A 65 -7.59 11.53 6.11
C LEU A 65 -6.42 10.61 5.69
N ALA A 66 -5.19 10.98 6.04
CA ALA A 66 -3.99 10.26 5.68
C ALA A 66 -4.01 8.82 6.22
N ALA A 67 -4.02 7.85 5.30
CA ALA A 67 -4.18 6.45 5.63
C ALA A 67 -3.66 5.55 4.51
N ILE A 68 -3.30 4.34 4.90
CA ILE A 68 -3.11 3.20 4.00
C ILE A 68 -4.29 2.27 4.20
N LYS A 69 -5.06 2.02 3.14
CA LYS A 69 -6.20 1.11 3.14
C LYS A 69 -5.91 -0.07 2.23
N VAL A 70 -6.04 -1.28 2.76
CA VAL A 70 -5.87 -2.52 2.01
C VAL A 70 -7.23 -3.19 1.90
N TYR A 71 -7.63 -3.51 0.68
CA TYR A 71 -8.87 -4.20 0.35
C TYR A 71 -8.56 -5.55 -0.25
N VAL A 72 -9.24 -6.58 0.26
CA VAL A 72 -9.31 -7.89 -0.38
C VAL A 72 -10.77 -8.14 -0.73
N LEU A 73 -11.02 -8.46 -2.00
CA LEU A 73 -12.36 -8.74 -2.51
C LEU A 73 -12.37 -10.10 -3.21
N ALA A 74 -13.53 -10.73 -3.27
CA ALA A 74 -13.76 -11.85 -4.17
C ALA A 74 -14.04 -11.33 -5.59
N ASP A 75 -13.53 -12.02 -6.62
CA ASP A 75 -13.93 -11.83 -8.02
C ASP A 75 -15.26 -12.56 -8.24
N GLY A 76 -16.36 -11.93 -7.80
CA GLY A 76 -17.71 -12.48 -7.86
C GLY A 76 -18.34 -12.34 -9.25
N GLU A 77 -19.30 -13.21 -9.57
CA GLU A 77 -19.98 -13.18 -10.88
C GLU A 77 -20.76 -11.88 -11.14
N ARG A 78 -21.24 -11.24 -10.08
CA ARG A 78 -21.93 -9.94 -10.13
C ARG A 78 -21.00 -8.74 -9.87
N GLY A 79 -19.68 -8.98 -9.91
CA GLY A 79 -18.65 -8.00 -9.62
C GLY A 79 -17.92 -8.22 -8.29
N PRO A 80 -16.99 -7.31 -7.94
CA PRO A 80 -16.18 -7.41 -6.74
C PRO A 80 -17.01 -7.45 -5.44
N VAL A 81 -16.76 -8.44 -4.58
CA VAL A 81 -17.43 -8.57 -3.27
C VAL A 81 -16.42 -8.36 -2.14
N PRO A 82 -16.59 -7.38 -1.24
CA PRO A 82 -15.65 -7.16 -0.14
C PRO A 82 -15.52 -8.39 0.77
N LEU A 83 -14.29 -8.87 0.98
CA LEU A 83 -13.97 -9.91 1.97
C LEU A 83 -13.28 -9.32 3.20
N HIS A 84 -12.39 -8.34 2.98
CA HIS A 84 -11.62 -7.71 4.04
C HIS A 84 -11.25 -6.26 3.69
N GLN A 85 -11.24 -5.40 4.71
CA GLN A 85 -10.67 -4.05 4.63
C GLN A 85 -9.87 -3.75 5.90
N ALA A 86 -8.56 -3.51 5.75
CA ALA A 86 -7.73 -2.94 6.79
C ALA A 86 -7.50 -1.45 6.54
N THR A 87 -7.56 -0.61 7.58
CA THR A 87 -7.21 0.81 7.50
C THR A 87 -6.15 1.10 8.55
N HIS A 88 -4.99 1.56 8.11
CA HIS A 88 -3.88 1.98 8.95
C HIS A 88 -3.70 3.49 8.80
N ARG A 89 -3.60 4.21 9.92
CA ARG A 89 -3.26 5.63 9.88
C ARG A 89 -1.87 5.80 9.28
N TYR A 90 -1.68 6.84 8.49
CA TYR A 90 -0.38 7.20 7.96
C TYR A 90 0.22 8.39 8.76
N PRO A 91 1.52 8.34 9.12
CA PRO A 91 2.42 7.21 8.96
C PRO A 91 2.05 6.04 9.89
N PRO A 92 2.22 4.77 9.45
CA PRO A 92 2.01 3.63 10.33
C PRO A 92 3.03 3.66 11.49
N PRO A 93 2.69 3.08 12.66
CA PRO A 93 3.64 2.96 13.75
C PRO A 93 4.91 2.25 13.29
N GLN A 94 6.09 2.83 13.58
CA GLN A 94 7.34 2.13 13.35
C GLN A 94 7.49 1.02 14.38
N VAL A 95 7.37 -0.22 13.92
CA VAL A 95 7.61 -1.41 14.74
C VAL A 95 8.96 -1.99 14.34
N ASN A 96 9.97 -1.75 15.16
CA ASN A 96 11.31 -2.31 14.94
C ASN A 96 11.21 -3.85 14.88
N HIS A 97 11.74 -4.44 13.81
CA HIS A 97 11.79 -5.89 13.57
C HIS A 97 10.41 -6.57 13.49
N ALA A 98 9.38 -5.88 12.98
CA ALA A 98 8.12 -6.53 12.66
C ALA A 98 8.30 -7.52 11.50
N LEU A 99 8.23 -8.82 11.79
CA LEU A 99 8.34 -9.92 10.81
C LEU A 99 7.37 -9.77 9.63
N TRP A 100 6.23 -9.10 9.83
CA TRP A 100 5.15 -8.95 8.86
C TRP A 100 4.73 -7.49 8.66
N GLY A 101 5.71 -6.58 8.71
CA GLY A 101 5.50 -5.15 8.47
C GLY A 101 4.45 -4.52 9.41
N PHE A 102 3.80 -3.44 8.95
CA PHE A 102 2.87 -2.68 9.80
C PHE A 102 1.47 -3.30 9.87
N THR A 103 1.13 -4.24 8.98
CA THR A 103 -0.18 -4.88 8.95
C THR A 103 -0.26 -6.13 9.82
N GLY A 104 0.89 -6.75 10.15
CA GLY A 104 0.92 -8.16 10.55
C GLY A 104 0.55 -9.09 9.37
N LEU A 105 0.61 -10.40 9.62
CA LEU A 105 0.14 -11.41 8.66
C LEU A 105 -1.38 -11.54 8.76
N ASN A 106 -2.06 -11.32 7.64
CA ASN A 106 -3.51 -11.42 7.51
C ASN A 106 -3.88 -12.65 6.69
N HIS A 107 -4.92 -13.37 7.10
CA HIS A 107 -5.46 -14.56 6.43
C HIS A 107 -6.89 -14.30 5.99
N ILE A 108 -7.15 -14.36 4.67
CA ILE A 108 -8.45 -14.08 4.07
C ILE A 108 -8.97 -15.32 3.36
N TYR A 109 -10.23 -15.64 3.61
CA TYR A 109 -10.91 -16.81 3.07
C TYR A 109 -12.06 -16.37 2.13
N GLU A 110 -12.08 -16.91 0.91
CA GLU A 110 -13.16 -16.74 -0.06
C GLU A 110 -14.16 -17.89 0.09
N PRO A 111 -15.41 -17.62 0.52
CA PRO A 111 -16.31 -18.67 0.99
C PRO A 111 -16.96 -19.54 -0.11
N HIS A 112 -16.92 -19.15 -1.39
CA HIS A 112 -17.64 -19.90 -2.44
C HIS A 112 -16.76 -20.96 -3.11
N ARG A 113 -15.44 -20.75 -3.12
CA ARG A 113 -14.48 -21.60 -3.85
C ARG A 113 -13.31 -22.03 -2.98
N ASP A 114 -13.49 -21.97 -1.66
CA ASP A 114 -12.51 -22.33 -0.63
C ASP A 114 -11.13 -21.71 -0.88
N GLY A 115 -11.12 -20.48 -1.39
CA GLY A 115 -9.89 -19.76 -1.68
C GLY A 115 -9.24 -19.24 -0.41
N GLU A 116 -7.93 -19.38 -0.28
CA GLU A 116 -7.15 -18.81 0.84
C GLU A 116 -6.07 -17.88 0.30
N LEU A 117 -6.07 -16.64 0.80
CA LEU A 117 -5.08 -15.62 0.51
C LEU A 117 -4.46 -15.12 1.81
N HIS A 118 -3.14 -15.04 1.86
CA HIS A 118 -2.42 -14.40 2.95
C HIS A 118 -1.77 -13.11 2.46
N TYR A 119 -1.72 -12.09 3.30
CA TYR A 119 -0.93 -10.91 2.99
C TYR A 119 -0.33 -10.22 4.21
N TRP A 120 0.73 -9.48 3.95
CA TRP A 120 1.26 -8.47 4.87
C TRP A 120 1.89 -7.33 4.07
N CYS A 121 2.00 -6.14 4.66
CA CYS A 121 2.54 -4.97 3.97
C CYS A 121 3.56 -4.20 4.81
N GLU A 122 4.51 -3.61 4.10
CA GLU A 122 5.54 -2.72 4.62
C GLU A 122 5.52 -1.36 3.91
N LEU A 123 6.09 -0.36 4.57
CA LEU A 123 6.28 0.98 4.03
C LEU A 123 7.78 1.19 3.84
N SER A 124 8.23 1.35 2.60
CA SER A 124 9.60 1.66 2.25
C SER A 124 9.74 3.12 1.85
N LYS A 125 10.87 3.74 2.19
CA LYS A 125 11.30 5.02 1.61
C LYS A 125 12.19 4.70 0.42
N ALA A 126 12.02 5.41 -0.70
CA ALA A 126 12.99 5.36 -1.77
C ALA A 126 14.38 5.70 -1.18
N GLU A 127 15.35 4.82 -1.35
CA GLU A 127 16.73 5.14 -1.00
C GLU A 127 17.20 6.31 -1.85
N SER A 128 17.61 7.40 -1.20
CA SER A 128 18.37 8.45 -1.86
C SER A 128 19.72 7.86 -2.28
N GLN A 129 19.85 7.48 -3.55
CA GLN A 129 21.17 7.24 -4.15
C GLN A 129 21.94 8.57 -4.19
N ALA A 130 22.71 8.82 -3.13
CA ALA A 130 23.78 9.80 -3.14
C ALA A 130 25.05 9.08 -3.61
N GLY A 131 25.39 9.25 -4.89
CA GLY A 131 26.71 8.97 -5.45
C GLY A 131 27.56 10.22 -5.43
#